data_AF-A0ABD4RNP1-F1
#
_entry.id   AF-A0ABD4RNP1-F1
#
_cell.length_a   1.000
_cell.length_b   1.000
_cell.length_c   1.000
_cell.angle_alpha   90.00
_cell.angle_beta   90.00
_cell.angle_gamma   90.00
#
_symmetry.space_group_name_H-M   'P 1'
#
loop_
_entity.id
_entity.type
_entity.pdbx_description
1 polymer ?
#
loop_
_entity_poly.entity_id
_entity_poly.type
_entity_poly.pdbx_seq_one_letter_code
_entity_poly.pdbx_strand_id
1 'polypeptide(L)' 'MERIKNIIILFVIILGSIFIIFFNFEDKEEIKGKLRIGVSDDTSGFVINYMINKDYFESIKVSDVMETFTINDC' A
#
# COMPACT_ATOMS: atom_id res chain seq x y z
N MET A 1 28.85 18.92 37.83
CA MET A 1 28.84 19.24 36.38
C MET A 1 28.76 18.00 35.50
N GLU A 2 29.56 16.96 35.76
CA GLU A 2 29.59 15.72 34.93
C GLU A 2 28.23 15.01 34.80
N ARG A 3 27.47 14.86 35.90
CA ARG A 3 26.12 14.28 35.86
C ARG A 3 25.14 15.07 35.00
N ILE A 4 25.20 16.41 35.06
CA ILE A 4 24.34 17.30 34.27
C ILE A 4 24.71 17.19 32.78
N LYS A 5 26.01 17.13 32.46
CA LYS A 5 26.49 16.92 31.09
C LYS A 5 25.99 15.59 30.52
N ASN A 6 26.02 14.51 31.30
CA ASN A 6 25.51 13.21 30.87
C ASN A 6 24.00 13.20 30.64
N ILE A 7 23.23 13.92 31.48
CA ILE A 7 21.78 14.08 31.29
C ILE A 7 21.49 14.84 29.98
N ILE A 8 22.24 15.89 29.68
CA ILE A 8 22.10 16.66 28.44
C ILE A 8 22.43 15.79 27.22
N ILE A 9 23.50 15.00 27.28
CA ILE A 9 23.88 14.09 26.20
C ILE A 9 22.78 13.05 25.95
N LEU A 10 22.25 12.43 27.01
CA LEU A 10 21.15 11.46 26.92
C LEU A 10 19.92 12.09 26.26
N PHE A 11 19.59 13.32 26.66
CA PHE A 11 18.45 14.05 26.11
C PHE A 11 18.61 14.31 24.61
N VAL A 12 19.80 14.72 24.16
CA VAL A 12 20.12 14.92 22.74
C VAL A 12 20.01 13.60 21.96
N ILE A 13 20.48 12.49 22.52
CA ILE A 13 20.37 11.17 21.88
C ILE A 13 18.89 10.79 21.70
N ILE A 14 18.07 10.91 22.75
CA ILE A 14 16.65 10.57 22.70
C ILE A 14 15.92 11.44 21.67
N LEU A 15 16.18 12.75 21.66
CA LEU A 15 15.61 13.67 20.66
C LEU A 15 16.01 13.30 19.24
N GLY A 16 17.30 12.98 19.02
CA GLY A 16 17.80 12.55 17.73
C GLY A 16 17.15 11.25 17.27
N SER A 17 16.99 10.28 18.16
CA SER A 17 16.30 9.01 17.85
C SER A 17 14.83 9.23 17.49
N ILE A 18 14.10 10.05 18.25
CA ILE A 18 12.69 10.39 17.95
C ILE A 18 12.58 11.10 16.59
N PHE A 19 13.49 12.04 16.32
CA PHE A 19 13.53 12.74 15.04
C PHE A 19 13.76 11.79 13.88
N ILE A 20 14.74 10.88 13.97
CA ILE A 20 14.99 9.89 12.92
C ILE A 20 13.77 9.01 12.68
N ILE A 21 13.10 8.54 13.75
CA ILE A 21 11.89 7.72 13.63
C ILE A 21 10.77 8.49 12.93
N PHE A 22 10.50 9.74 13.33
CA PHE A 22 9.43 10.53 12.72
C PHE A 22 9.66 10.82 11.23
N PHE A 23 10.90 11.10 10.83
CA PHE A 23 11.22 11.50 9.46
C PHE A 23 11.63 10.34 8.53
N ASN A 24 12.03 9.17 9.04
CA ASN A 24 12.32 8.00 8.19
C ASN A 24 11.15 7.02 8.05
N PHE A 25 10.11 7.11 8.88
CA PHE A 25 8.92 6.24 8.73
C PHE A 25 7.92 6.74 7.67
N GLU A 26 8.23 7.83 6.97
CA GLU A 26 7.36 8.40 5.92
C GLU A 26 7.40 7.60 4.61
N ASP A 27 8.40 6.72 4.44
CA ASP A 27 8.42 5.71 3.38
C ASP A 27 7.45 4.58 3.71
N LYS A 28 6.16 4.91 3.82
CA LYS A 28 5.13 3.92 3.54
C LYS A 28 5.35 3.53 2.09
N GLU A 29 5.76 2.29 1.86
CA GLU A 29 5.63 1.65 0.55
C GLU A 29 4.14 1.61 0.19
N GLU A 30 3.58 2.76 -0.19
CA GLU A 30 2.33 2.82 -0.88
C GLU A 30 2.60 2.21 -2.25
N ILE A 31 2.10 0.99 -2.46
CA ILE A 31 2.08 0.37 -3.78
C ILE A 31 1.24 1.29 -4.67
N LYS A 32 1.90 2.21 -5.38
CA LYS A 32 1.27 3.12 -6.33
C LYS A 32 0.93 2.33 -7.58
N GLY A 33 -0.30 1.83 -7.64
CA GLY A 33 -0.83 1.15 -8.82
C GLY A 33 -2.07 0.33 -8.50
N LYS A 34 -2.90 0.11 -9.52
CA LYS A 34 -3.98 -0.87 -9.45
C LYS A 34 -3.43 -2.26 -9.75
N LEU A 35 -3.96 -3.26 -9.05
CA LEU A 35 -3.65 -4.66 -9.30
C LEU A 35 -4.15 -5.04 -10.70
N ARG A 36 -3.24 -5.41 -11.60
CA ARG A 36 -3.61 -5.81 -12.96
C ARG A 36 -3.92 -7.29 -13.00
N ILE A 37 -5.11 -7.64 -13.47
CA ILE A 37 -5.53 -9.03 -13.68
C ILE A 37 -5.72 -9.27 -15.17
N GLY A 38 -4.99 -10.26 -15.68
CA GLY A 38 -5.23 -10.82 -17.00
C GLY A 38 -6.42 -11.78 -16.93
N VAL A 39 -7.42 -11.55 -17.77
CA VAL A 39 -8.61 -12.39 -17.85
C VAL A 39 -8.72 -12.95 -19.25
N SER A 40 -9.00 -14.25 -19.37
CA SER A 40 -9.32 -14.85 -20.67
C SER A 40 -10.57 -14.19 -21.26
N ASP A 41 -10.71 -14.21 -22.57
CA ASP A 41 -11.93 -13.80 -23.28
C ASP A 41 -13.06 -14.86 -23.19
N ASP A 42 -12.82 -15.95 -22.47
CA ASP A 42 -13.76 -17.05 -22.27
C ASP A 42 -14.69 -16.89 -21.04
N THR A 43 -15.31 -18.01 -20.61
CA THR A 43 -16.25 -18.05 -19.49
C THR A 43 -15.61 -17.62 -18.16
N SER A 44 -14.30 -17.83 -17.99
CA SER A 44 -13.57 -17.39 -16.79
C SER A 44 -13.46 -15.86 -16.73
N GLY A 45 -13.31 -15.19 -17.88
CA GLY A 45 -13.37 -13.73 -18.01
C GLY A 45 -14.72 -13.14 -17.65
N PHE A 46 -15.79 -13.83 -18.03
CA PHE A 46 -17.17 -13.41 -17.73
C PHE A 46 -17.44 -13.31 -16.22
N VAL A 47 -16.95 -14.26 -15.41
CA VAL A 47 -17.16 -14.26 -13.95
C VAL A 47 -16.50 -13.05 -13.29
N ILE A 48 -15.26 -12.74 -13.66
CA ILE A 48 -14.52 -11.58 -13.15
C ILE A 48 -15.23 -10.28 -13.55
N ASN A 49 -15.63 -10.15 -14.82
CA ASN A 49 -16.40 -8.99 -15.30
C ASN A 49 -17.73 -8.84 -14.56
N TYR A 50 -18.43 -9.93 -14.26
CA TYR A 50 -19.66 -9.89 -13.48
C TYR A 50 -19.40 -9.36 -12.06
N MET A 51 -18.38 -9.87 -11.39
CA MET A 51 -18.02 -9.44 -10.03
C MET A 51 -17.64 -7.96 -9.95
N ILE A 52 -16.92 -7.44 -10.96
CA ILE A 52 -16.57 -6.02 -11.07
C ILE A 52 -17.81 -5.15 -11.29
N ASN A 53 -18.66 -5.52 -12.26
CA ASN A 53 -19.80 -4.69 -12.66
C ASN A 53 -20.98 -4.72 -11.69
N LYS A 54 -21.03 -5.70 -10.78
CA LYS A 54 -22.11 -5.83 -9.80
C LYS A 54 -21.79 -5.26 -8.43
N ASP A 55 -20.65 -4.59 -8.27
CA ASP A 55 -20.18 -4.11 -6.95
C ASP A 55 -20.33 -5.22 -5.90
N TYR A 56 -19.87 -6.44 -6.24
CA TYR A 56 -20.07 -7.64 -5.41
C TYR A 56 -19.55 -7.47 -3.97
N PHE A 57 -18.58 -6.56 -3.77
CA PHE A 57 -18.09 -6.18 -2.46
C PHE A 57 -18.70 -4.84 -2.03
N GLU A 58 -19.50 -4.86 -0.97
CA GLU A 58 -20.23 -3.68 -0.46
C GLU A 58 -19.31 -2.52 -0.03
N SER A 59 -18.07 -2.81 0.35
CA SER A 59 -17.12 -1.85 0.90
C SER A 59 -15.96 -1.50 -0.03
N ILE A 60 -15.80 -2.20 -1.15
CA ILE A 60 -14.67 -2.03 -2.06
C ILE A 60 -15.16 -2.03 -3.50
N LYS A 61 -15.02 -0.90 -4.17
CA LYS A 61 -15.17 -0.85 -5.63
C LYS A 61 -13.96 -1.52 -6.27
N VAL A 62 -14.19 -2.66 -6.90
CA VAL A 62 -13.12 -3.43 -7.54
C VAL A 62 -12.39 -2.60 -8.60
N SER A 63 -13.09 -1.68 -9.28
CA SER A 63 -12.52 -0.72 -10.24
C SER A 63 -11.46 0.21 -9.66
N ASP A 64 -11.50 0.48 -8.35
CA ASP A 64 -10.58 1.40 -7.69
C ASP A 64 -9.26 0.71 -7.32
N VAL A 65 -9.28 -0.61 -7.21
CA VAL A 65 -8.15 -1.44 -6.77
C VAL A 65 -7.58 -2.31 -7.89
N MET A 66 -8.40 -2.67 -8.89
CA MET A 66 -8.02 -3.58 -9.97
C MET A 66 -8.23 -3.00 -11.37
N GLU A 67 -7.33 -3.35 -12.29
CA GLU A 67 -7.45 -3.12 -13.73
C GLU A 67 -7.46 -4.47 -14.45
N THR A 68 -8.47 -4.71 -15.30
CA THR A 68 -8.55 -5.93 -16.11
C THR A 68 -7.99 -5.69 -17.50
N PHE A 69 -7.26 -6.67 -18.03
CA PHE A 69 -6.89 -6.73 -19.45
C PHE A 69 -7.23 -8.11 -20.02
N THR A 70 -7.72 -8.11 -21.25
CA THR A 70 -8.08 -9.36 -21.93
C THR A 70 -6.82 -10.05 -22.45
N ILE A 71 -6.68 -11.34 -22.14
CA ILE A 71 -5.70 -12.23 -22.74
C ILE A 71 -6.46 -13.02 -23.80
N ASN A 72 -6.12 -12.80 -25.07
CA ASN A 72 -6.65 -13.62 -26.15
C ASN A 72 -5.98 -14.97 -26.10
N ASP A 73 -6.77 -16.05 -26.17
CA ASP A 73 -6.23 -17.36 -26.47
C ASP A 73 -5.69 -17.36 -27.91
N CYS A 74 -4.46 -17.86 -28.10
CA CYS A 74 -3.81 -17.98 -29.39
C CYS A 74 -4.50 -18.99 -30.32
#